data_AF-A0A8J8E2Y0-F1
#
_entry.id   AF-A0A8J8E2Y0-F1
#
_cell.length_a   1.000
_cell.length_b   1.000
_cell.length_c   1.000
_cell.angle_alpha   90.00
_cell.angle_beta   90.00
_cell.angle_gamma   90.00
#
_symmetry.space_group_name_H-M   'P 1'
#
loop_
_entity.id
_entity.type
_entity.pdbx_description
1 polymer ?
#
loop_
_entity_poly.entity_id
_entity_poly.type
_entity_poly.pdbx_seq_one_letter_code
_entity_poly.pdbx_strand_id
1 'polypeptide(L)' 'PGIGKKLMWDILDERKKEPFKSFEDLKNRVKGLHDPCEMIAKRIVEEIEGKDKYRLFVGSRRLFRE' A
#
# COMPACT_ATOMS: atom_id res chain seq x y z
N PRO A 1 2.94 -4.22 -5.02
CA PRO A 1 3.64 -3.97 -6.31
C PRO A 1 3.44 -2.53 -6.81
N GLY A 2 4.37 -2.00 -7.59
CA GLY A 2 4.16 -0.72 -8.30
C GLY A 2 4.57 0.56 -7.55
N ILE A 3 5.16 0.46 -6.36
CA ILE A 3 5.80 1.61 -5.69
C ILE A 3 7.31 1.39 -5.71
N GLY A 4 8.01 2.16 -6.54
CA GLY A 4 9.47 2.22 -6.57
C GLY A 4 10.04 3.19 -5.52
N LYS A 5 11.36 3.23 -5.39
CA LYS A 5 12.08 4.07 -4.41
C LYS A 5 11.73 5.56 -4.50
N LYS A 6 11.58 6.10 -5.71
CA LYS A 6 11.22 7.52 -5.92
C LYS A 6 9.85 7.83 -5.30
N LEU A 7 8.84 7.09 -5.72
CA LEU A 7 7.46 7.27 -5.25
C LEU A 7 7.33 7.03 -3.75
N MET A 8 8.10 6.08 -3.19
CA MET A 8 8.19 5.86 -1.74
C MET A 8 8.66 7.12 -1.00
N TRP A 9 9.74 7.77 -1.48
CA TRP A 9 10.22 9.01 -0.86
C TRP A 9 9.22 10.15 -0.99
N ASP A 10 8.60 10.30 -2.16
CA ASP A 10 7.57 11.33 -2.39
C ASP A 10 6.39 11.18 -1.41
N ILE A 11 5.92 9.95 -1.16
CA ILE A 11 4.87 9.67 -0.16
C ILE A 11 5.30 10.07 1.24
N LEU A 12 6.54 9.74 1.64
CA LEU A 12 7.06 10.04 2.97
C LEU A 12 7.21 11.55 3.18
N ASP A 13 7.73 12.26 2.19
CA ASP A 13 7.97 13.70 2.28
C ASP A 13 6.66 14.50 2.30
N GLU A 14 5.66 14.09 1.51
CA GLU A 14 4.31 14.65 1.64
C GLU A 14 3.71 14.36 3.01
N ARG A 15 3.80 13.13 3.52
CA ARG A 15 3.25 12.77 4.84
C ARG A 15 3.87 13.57 5.98
N LYS A 16 5.15 13.97 5.89
CA LYS A 16 5.82 14.82 6.90
C LYS A 16 5.22 16.22 6.98
N LYS A 17 4.68 16.75 5.87
CA LYS A 17 4.03 18.07 5.84
C LYS A 17 2.69 18.04 6.56
N GLU A 18 1.87 17.04 6.24
CA GLU A 18 0.55 16.82 6.85
C GLU A 18 0.12 15.36 6.61
N PRO A 19 -0.51 14.68 7.60
CA PRO A 19 -1.14 13.38 7.40
C PRO A 19 -2.17 13.40 6.26
N PHE A 20 -2.23 12.32 5.49
CA PHE A 20 -3.23 12.18 4.42
C PHE A 20 -4.63 12.03 5.01
N LYS A 21 -5.59 12.78 4.47
CA LYS A 21 -6.99 12.78 4.94
C LYS A 21 -7.86 11.75 4.22
N SER A 22 -7.49 11.38 2.99
CA SER A 22 -8.21 10.40 2.18
C SER A 22 -7.28 9.78 1.12
N PHE A 23 -7.75 8.75 0.43
CA PHE A 23 -7.02 8.19 -0.72
C PHE A 23 -6.92 9.18 -1.89
N GLU A 24 -7.93 10.03 -2.06
CA GLU A 24 -7.92 11.10 -3.07
C GLU A 24 -6.87 12.16 -2.73
N ASP A 25 -6.78 12.57 -1.48
CA ASP A 25 -5.74 13.50 -0.99
C ASP A 25 -4.33 12.95 -1.25
N LEU A 26 -4.10 11.68 -0.93
CA LEU A 26 -2.84 10.99 -1.22
C LEU A 26 -2.51 11.00 -2.73
N LYS A 27 -3.47 10.66 -3.58
CA LYS A 27 -3.32 10.63 -5.05
C LYS A 27 -3.03 12.00 -5.64
N ASN A 28 -3.69 13.04 -5.12
CA ASN A 28 -3.51 14.41 -5.59
C ASN A 28 -2.15 15.00 -5.20
N ARG A 29 -1.63 14.62 -4.02
CA ARG A 29 -0.36 15.14 -3.49
C ARG A 29 0.85 14.41 -4.06
N VAL A 30 0.76 13.10 -4.29
CA VAL A 30 1.87 12.28 -4.80
C VAL A 30 1.74 12.07 -6.30
N LYS A 31 2.47 12.89 -7.07
CA LYS A 31 2.43 12.85 -8.54
C LYS A 31 2.88 11.48 -9.07
N GLY A 32 2.09 10.92 -9.99
CA GLY A 32 2.39 9.63 -10.61
C GLY A 32 2.03 8.41 -9.75
N LEU A 33 1.37 8.62 -8.60
CA LEU A 33 0.78 7.53 -7.84
C LEU A 33 -0.45 6.98 -8.58
N HIS A 34 -0.44 5.67 -8.84
CA HIS A 34 -1.62 4.95 -9.32
C HIS A 34 -2.70 4.92 -8.24
N ASP A 35 -3.90 4.43 -8.57
CA ASP A 35 -5.01 4.45 -7.64
C ASP A 35 -4.69 3.72 -6.32
N PRO A 36 -4.63 4.42 -5.16
CA PRO A 36 -4.19 3.80 -3.92
C PRO A 36 -5.11 2.66 -3.44
N CYS A 37 -6.41 2.76 -3.70
CA CYS A 37 -7.38 1.72 -3.34
C CYS A 37 -7.10 0.45 -4.14
N GLU A 38 -6.93 0.57 -5.46
CA GLU A 38 -6.63 -0.56 -6.34
C GLU A 38 -5.30 -1.22 -5.97
N MET A 39 -4.28 -0.42 -5.68
CA MET A 39 -2.95 -0.91 -5.29
C MET A 39 -2.99 -1.71 -3.99
N ILE A 40 -3.72 -1.23 -2.98
CA ILE A 40 -3.91 -1.94 -1.71
C ILE A 40 -4.72 -3.22 -1.93
N ALA A 41 -5.83 -3.15 -2.66
CA ALA A 41 -6.67 -4.31 -2.95
C ALA A 41 -5.87 -5.42 -3.67
N LYS A 42 -5.09 -5.06 -4.69
CA LYS A 42 -4.21 -6.00 -5.39
C LYS A 42 -3.20 -6.63 -4.44
N ARG A 43 -2.59 -5.83 -3.56
CA ARG A 43 -1.63 -6.34 -2.57
C ARG A 43 -2.27 -7.32 -1.59
N ILE A 44 -3.50 -7.05 -1.12
CA ILE A 44 -4.25 -7.97 -0.26
C ILE A 44 -4.45 -9.32 -0.97
N VAL A 45 -4.89 -9.30 -2.23
CA VAL A 45 -5.10 -10.53 -3.02
C VAL A 45 -3.80 -11.33 -3.18
N GLU A 46 -2.69 -10.67 -3.54
CA GLU A 46 -1.38 -11.32 -3.67
C GLU A 46 -0.88 -11.94 -2.35
N GLU A 47 -1.16 -11.29 -1.22
CA GLU A 47 -0.84 -11.81 0.12
C GLU A 47 -1.69 -13.04 0.49
N ILE A 48 -2.99 -13.06 0.14
CA ILE A 48 -3.88 -14.22 0.32
C ILE A 48 -3.36 -15.41 -0.48
N GLU A 49 -3.01 -15.18 -1.75
CA GLU A 49 -2.47 -16.22 -2.65
C GLU A 49 -1.08 -16.71 -2.22
N GLY A 50 -0.42 -16.00 -1.31
CA GLY A 50 0.92 -16.34 -0.81
C GLY A 50 2.02 -16.06 -1.83
N LYS A 51 1.78 -15.16 -2.79
CA LYS A 51 2.78 -14.70 -3.77
C LYS A 51 3.81 -13.78 -3.13
N ASP A 52 3.47 -13.16 -2.01
CA ASP A 52 4.35 -12.28 -1.26
C ASP A 52 4.98 -12.94 -0.03
N LYS A 53 6.28 -12.67 0.15
CA LYS A 53 7.05 -13.11 1.33
C LYS A 53 6.56 -12.43 2.61
N TYR A 54 6.18 -11.16 2.52
CA TYR A 54 5.74 -10.35 3.65
C TYR A 54 4.24 -10.15 3.60
N ARG A 55 3.60 -10.28 4.76
CA ARG A 55 2.16 -10.06 4.92
C ARG A 55 1.92 -8.82 5.77
N LEU A 56 1.37 -7.78 5.15
CA LEU A 56 1.06 -6.52 5.81
C LEU A 56 -0.42 -6.43 6.17
N PHE A 57 -1.28 -7.01 5.33
CA PHE A 57 -2.73 -6.90 5.45
C PHE A 57 -3.38 -8.23 5.87
N VAL A 58 -2.86 -9.35 5.37
CA VAL A 58 -3.45 -10.67 5.59
C VAL A 58 -2.73 -11.36 6.74
N GLY A 59 -3.44 -11.78 7.78
CA GLY A 59 -2.84 -12.45 8.95
C GLY A 59 -1.97 -13.66 8.60
N SER A 60 -1.06 -14.03 9.52
CA SER A 60 -0.27 -15.25 9.37
C SER A 60 -1.20 -16.46 9.23
N ARG A 61 -0.86 -17.38 8.32
CA ARG A 61 -1.62 -18.62 8.06
C ARG A 61 -1.82 -19.47 9.32
N ARG A 62 -1.02 -19.22 10.37
CA ARG A 62 -1.15 -19.84 11.70
C ARG A 62 -2.40 -19.41 12.47
N LEU A 63 -2.97 -18.22 12.20
CA LEU A 63 -4.18 -17.73 12.86
C LEU A 63 -5.46 -18.40 12.34
N PHE A 64 -5.41 -19.05 11.18
CA PHE A 64 -6.57 -19.62 10.48
C PHE A 64 -6.47 -21.15 10.34
N ARG A 65 -5.60 -21.80 11.11
CA ARG A 65 -5.63 -23.26 11.25
C ARG A 65 -6.41 -23.58 12.52
N GLU A 66 -7.66 -24.00 12.34
CA GLU A 66 -8.39 -24.83 13.31
C GLU A 66 -7.79 -26.24 13.33
#